data_AF-C3QYV0-F1
#
_entry.id   AF-C3QYV0-F1
#
_cell.length_a   1.000
_cell.length_b   1.000
_cell.length_c   1.000
_cell.angle_alpha   90.00
_cell.angle_beta   90.00
_cell.angle_gamma   90.00
#
_symmetry.space_group_name_H-M   'P 1'
#
loop_
_entity.id
_entity.type
_entity.pdbx_description
1 polymer ?
#
loop_
_entity_poly.entity_id
_entity_poly.type
_entity_poly.pdbx_seq_one_letter_code
_entity_poly.pdbx_strand_id
1 'polypeptide(L)'
;YKLKLCRKAGKYNINVCRPNSVGYGFRATINCESMGNYCVVNSGVVIGVKTGVERGPIIGNHVELTTGCKVIGDVVIGDNAIVAPNSVVVKDVEQGTVVSGVPAKFLKTTRKV
;
A
#
# COMPACT_ATOMS: atom_id res chain seq x y z
N TYR A 1 -3.65 -28.84 4.68
CA TYR A 1 -2.94 -27.63 4.20
C TYR A 1 -3.62 -26.30 4.59
N LYS A 2 -4.96 -26.22 4.78
CA LYS A 2 -5.70 -24.99 5.15
C LYS A 2 -5.34 -24.32 6.49
N LEU A 3 -4.86 -25.05 7.49
CA LEU A 3 -4.62 -24.52 8.84
C LEU A 3 -3.30 -23.73 9.00
N LYS A 4 -2.28 -23.98 8.17
CA LYS A 4 -0.99 -23.29 8.27
C LYS A 4 -1.06 -21.82 7.81
N LEU A 5 -2.02 -21.46 6.95
CA LEU A 5 -2.16 -20.10 6.43
C LEU A 5 -2.68 -19.12 7.48
N CYS A 6 -3.66 -19.51 8.31
CA CYS A 6 -4.19 -18.67 9.39
C CYS A 6 -3.10 -18.30 10.43
N ARG A 7 -2.19 -19.23 10.77
CA ARG A 7 -1.06 -18.95 11.67
C ARG A 7 -0.05 -17.98 11.06
N LYS A 8 0.10 -17.95 9.73
CA LYS A 8 0.95 -16.99 9.03
C LYS A 8 0.26 -15.64 8.85
N ALA A 9 -1.05 -15.60 8.64
CA ALA A 9 -1.84 -14.36 8.62
C ALA A 9 -1.67 -13.55 9.92
N GLY A 10 -1.76 -14.21 11.08
CA GLY A 10 -1.47 -13.56 12.36
C GLY A 10 0.01 -13.21 12.60
N LYS A 11 0.95 -13.94 11.99
CA LYS A 11 2.40 -13.69 12.11
C LYS A 11 2.89 -12.53 11.24
N TYR A 12 2.32 -12.37 10.05
CA TYR A 12 2.71 -11.37 9.05
C TYR A 12 1.68 -10.23 8.91
N ASN A 13 0.63 -10.24 9.73
CA ASN A 13 -0.48 -9.30 9.67
C ASN A 13 -1.14 -9.18 8.27
N ILE A 14 -1.18 -10.29 7.53
CA ILE A 14 -1.79 -10.37 6.20
C ILE A 14 -3.21 -10.93 6.37
N ASN A 15 -4.23 -10.07 6.27
CA ASN A 15 -5.63 -10.48 6.32
C ASN A 15 -6.15 -10.82 4.91
N VAL A 16 -6.16 -12.11 4.58
CA VAL A 16 -6.94 -12.64 3.45
C VAL A 16 -8.34 -12.94 3.97
N CYS A 17 -9.29 -12.02 3.78
CA CYS A 17 -10.68 -12.21 4.23
C CYS A 17 -11.31 -13.46 3.59
N ARG A 18 -11.87 -14.35 4.42
CA ARG A 18 -12.80 -15.39 3.94
C ARG A 18 -14.08 -14.71 3.40
N PRO A 19 -14.71 -15.20 2.32
CA PRO A 19 -14.49 -16.46 1.61
C PRO A 19 -13.51 -16.36 0.43
N ASN A 20 -12.74 -15.27 0.30
CA ASN A 20 -11.91 -15.08 -0.89
C ASN A 20 -10.76 -16.07 -0.93
N SER A 21 -10.78 -16.90 -1.97
CA SER A 21 -9.65 -17.72 -2.38
C SER A 21 -8.70 -16.83 -3.17
N VAL A 22 -7.49 -16.65 -2.68
CA VAL A 22 -6.37 -16.16 -3.50
C VAL A 22 -6.07 -17.28 -4.50
N GLY A 23 -6.71 -17.21 -5.67
CA GLY A 23 -6.51 -18.18 -6.75
C GLY A 23 -5.13 -18.05 -7.38
N TYR A 24 -4.77 -19.01 -8.25
CA TYR A 24 -3.65 -18.82 -9.17
C TYR A 24 -3.92 -17.56 -10.01
N GLY A 25 -3.02 -16.58 -9.93
CA GLY A 25 -3.15 -15.29 -10.63
C GLY A 25 -3.38 -14.06 -9.75
N PHE A 26 -3.56 -14.20 -8.42
CA PHE A 26 -3.60 -13.04 -7.53
C PHE A 26 -2.19 -12.46 -7.32
N ARG A 27 -1.89 -11.36 -8.01
CA ARG A 27 -0.61 -10.66 -7.95
C ARG A 27 -0.76 -9.31 -7.25
N ALA A 28 -0.87 -9.32 -5.92
CA ALA A 28 -0.57 -8.13 -5.14
C ALA A 28 0.96 -7.94 -5.18
N THR A 29 1.43 -6.99 -5.97
CA THR A 29 2.87 -6.70 -6.05
C THR A 29 3.17 -5.74 -4.92
N ILE A 30 3.76 -6.24 -3.84
CA ILE A 30 4.24 -5.42 -2.72
C ILE A 30 5.77 -5.48 -2.79
N ASN A 31 6.34 -4.62 -3.63
CA ASN A 31 7.79 -4.47 -3.77
C ASN A 31 8.22 -3.14 -3.16
N CYS A 32 8.06 -3.01 -1.84
CA CYS A 32 8.52 -1.88 -1.02
C CYS A 32 9.82 -2.26 -0.29
N GLU A 33 10.65 -1.26 0.01
CA GLU A 33 11.85 -1.45 0.81
C GLU A 33 11.52 -1.63 2.29
N SER A 34 10.54 -0.87 2.79
CA SER A 34 10.01 -1.04 4.14
C SER A 34 8.54 -0.60 4.22
N MET A 35 7.81 -1.18 5.16
CA MET A 35 6.41 -0.84 5.46
C MET A 35 6.22 -0.77 6.97
N GLY A 36 5.61 0.33 7.43
CA GLY A 36 5.29 0.56 8.83
C GLY A 36 4.11 -0.28 9.34
N ASN A 37 3.78 -0.07 10.61
CA ASN A 37 2.71 -0.80 11.28
C ASN A 37 1.32 -0.26 10.95
N TYR A 38 0.31 -1.13 11.04
CA TYR A 38 -1.12 -0.78 10.84
C TYR A 38 -1.45 -0.17 9.48
N CYS A 39 -0.70 -0.53 8.44
CA CYS A 39 -1.02 -0.15 7.06
C CYS A 39 -2.18 -0.97 6.51
N VAL A 40 -3.03 -0.34 5.71
CA VAL A 40 -4.14 -0.98 5.00
C VAL A 40 -3.78 -1.02 3.52
N VAL A 41 -3.78 -2.23 2.94
CA VAL A 41 -3.54 -2.44 1.51
C VAL A 41 -4.76 -3.13 0.91
N ASN A 42 -5.49 -2.39 0.08
CA ASN A 42 -6.70 -2.89 -0.57
C ASN A 42 -6.41 -3.65 -1.87
N SER A 43 -7.47 -4.24 -2.44
CA SER A 43 -7.36 -5.02 -3.68
C SER A 43 -6.86 -4.17 -4.85
N GLY A 44 -6.04 -4.76 -5.73
CA GLY A 44 -5.52 -4.10 -6.92
C GLY A 44 -4.43 -3.05 -6.67
N VAL A 45 -3.95 -2.93 -5.43
CA VAL A 45 -2.80 -2.08 -5.10
C VAL A 45 -1.52 -2.67 -5.70
N VAL A 46 -0.73 -1.82 -6.33
CA VAL A 46 0.58 -2.18 -6.91
C VAL A 46 1.64 -1.27 -6.31
N ILE A 47 2.63 -1.85 -5.65
CA ILE A 47 3.81 -1.17 -5.14
C ILE A 47 5.00 -1.70 -5.93
N GLY A 48 5.62 -0.84 -6.74
CA GLY A 48 6.63 -1.23 -7.70
C GLY A 48 7.85 -0.32 -7.69
N VAL A 49 9.00 -0.91 -7.91
CA VAL A 49 10.26 -0.19 -8.11
C VAL A 49 10.38 0.18 -9.59
N LYS A 50 10.87 1.39 -9.87
CA LYS A 50 11.15 1.83 -11.25
C LYS A 50 12.43 1.15 -11.74
N THR A 51 12.45 0.67 -12.98
CA THR A 51 13.66 0.08 -13.60
C THR A 51 14.84 1.05 -13.51
N GLY A 52 15.97 0.58 -12.97
CA GLY A 52 17.19 1.38 -12.78
C GLY A 52 17.26 2.13 -11.44
N VAL A 53 16.30 1.93 -10.54
CA VAL A 53 16.32 2.46 -9.17
C VAL A 53 16.56 1.31 -8.20
N GLU A 54 17.57 1.43 -7.35
CA GLU A 54 17.92 0.38 -6.37
C GLU A 54 17.00 0.40 -5.14
N ARG A 55 16.49 1.59 -4.79
CA ARG A 55 15.62 1.80 -3.62
C ARG A 55 14.15 1.60 -3.95
N GLY A 56 13.46 0.94 -3.04
CA GLY A 56 12.03 0.69 -3.17
C GLY A 56 11.20 1.71 -2.38
N PRO A 57 9.89 1.78 -2.64
CA PRO A 57 8.98 2.61 -1.87
C PRO A 57 9.12 2.36 -0.36
N ILE A 58 9.15 3.42 0.43
CA ILE A 58 9.13 3.38 1.89
C ILE A 58 7.74 3.80 2.35
N ILE A 59 7.07 2.96 3.12
CA ILE A 59 5.71 3.21 3.61
C ILE A 59 5.75 3.38 5.13
N GLY A 60 5.24 4.51 5.61
CA GLY A 60 5.12 4.84 7.03
C GLY A 60 4.06 4.02 7.77
N ASN A 61 3.69 4.47 8.97
CA ASN A 61 2.68 3.84 9.83
C ASN A 61 1.27 4.36 9.54
N HIS A 62 0.25 3.52 9.78
CA HIS A 62 -1.17 3.89 9.62
C HIS A 62 -1.53 4.44 8.23
N VAL A 63 -0.79 4.01 7.20
CA VAL A 63 -1.01 4.40 5.81
C VAL A 63 -2.16 3.58 5.23
N GLU A 64 -3.05 4.24 4.49
CA GLU A 64 -4.16 3.61 3.80
C GLU A 64 -3.97 3.68 2.28
N LEU A 65 -3.63 2.54 1.70
CA LEU A 65 -3.58 2.32 0.25
C LEU A 65 -4.91 1.74 -0.21
N THR A 66 -5.75 2.59 -0.81
CA THR A 66 -7.09 2.19 -1.25
C THR A 66 -7.08 1.47 -2.60
N THR A 67 -8.23 0.90 -2.98
CA THR A 67 -8.37 -0.02 -4.11
C THR A 67 -7.79 0.52 -5.41
N GLY A 68 -6.98 -0.30 -6.09
CA GLY A 68 -6.45 0.00 -7.43
C GLY A 68 -5.33 1.04 -7.47
N CYS A 69 -4.92 1.62 -6.33
CA CYS A 69 -3.85 2.61 -6.31
C CYS A 69 -2.49 2.00 -6.67
N LYS A 70 -1.58 2.81 -7.22
CA LYS A 70 -0.23 2.39 -7.57
C LYS A 70 0.80 3.30 -6.93
N VAL A 71 1.84 2.73 -6.36
CA VAL A 71 2.98 3.43 -5.76
C VAL A 71 4.21 2.98 -6.53
N ILE A 72 4.82 3.89 -7.29
CA ILE A 72 5.86 3.53 -8.26
C ILE A 72 7.10 4.40 -8.05
N GLY A 73 8.26 3.75 -7.85
CA GLY A 73 9.57 4.41 -7.72
C GLY A 73 10.11 4.47 -6.29
N ASP A 74 11.21 5.18 -6.12
CA ASP A 74 11.75 5.55 -4.80
C ASP A 74 10.90 6.70 -4.27
N VAL A 75 9.85 6.34 -3.53
CA VAL A 75 8.88 7.28 -2.96
C VAL A 75 8.66 6.97 -1.49
N VAL A 76 8.58 8.01 -0.68
CA VAL A 76 8.29 7.92 0.75
C VAL A 76 6.83 8.31 0.98
N ILE A 77 6.07 7.41 1.58
CA ILE A 77 4.70 7.70 2.05
C ILE A 77 4.75 7.91 3.55
N GLY A 78 4.50 9.14 3.99
CA GLY A 78 4.50 9.51 5.41
C GLY A 78 3.38 8.86 6.21
N ASP A 79 3.54 8.89 7.53
CA ASP A 79 2.59 8.30 8.47
C ASP A 79 1.19 8.91 8.32
N ASN A 80 0.14 8.13 8.54
CA ASN A 80 -1.27 8.56 8.41
C ASN A 80 -1.68 9.11 7.03
N ALA A 81 -0.87 8.87 5.99
CA ALA A 81 -1.23 9.22 4.63
C ALA A 81 -2.33 8.30 4.08
N ILE A 82 -3.20 8.86 3.24
CA ILE A 82 -4.27 8.13 2.56
C ILE A 82 -4.10 8.33 1.06
N VAL A 83 -3.94 7.23 0.32
CA VAL A 83 -3.89 7.24 -1.14
C VAL A 83 -5.26 6.85 -1.66
N ALA A 84 -5.93 7.76 -2.38
CA ALA A 84 -7.27 7.56 -2.90
C ALA A 84 -7.34 6.48 -4.01
N PRO A 85 -8.54 5.94 -4.30
CA PRO A 85 -8.67 4.80 -5.22
C PRO A 85 -8.17 5.14 -6.62
N ASN A 86 -7.59 4.15 -7.31
CA ASN A 86 -7.01 4.30 -8.66
C ASN A 86 -5.98 5.44 -8.83
N SER A 87 -5.41 5.94 -7.73
CA SER A 87 -4.41 7.02 -7.79
C SER A 87 -3.01 6.45 -8.02
N VAL A 88 -2.15 7.20 -8.73
CA VAL A 88 -0.78 6.78 -9.07
C VAL A 88 0.22 7.73 -8.41
N VAL A 89 0.86 7.25 -7.34
CA VAL A 89 1.87 7.95 -6.56
C VAL A 89 3.23 7.76 -7.20
N VAL A 90 3.84 8.86 -7.62
CA VAL A 90 5.17 8.94 -8.26
C VAL A 90 6.07 9.98 -7.59
N LYS A 91 5.62 10.56 -6.48
CA LYS A 91 6.32 11.56 -5.67
C LYS A 91 6.03 11.27 -4.20
N ASP A 92 6.90 11.77 -3.33
CA ASP A 92 6.74 11.65 -1.89
C ASP A 92 5.40 12.24 -1.41
N VAL A 93 4.84 11.61 -0.39
CA VAL A 93 3.57 11.98 0.22
C VAL A 93 3.83 12.37 1.67
N GLU A 94 3.50 13.61 2.02
CA GLU A 94 3.65 14.10 3.38
C GLU A 94 2.74 13.34 4.35
N GLN A 95 3.20 13.24 5.60
CA GLN A 95 2.43 12.63 6.67
C GLN A 95 1.07 13.31 6.88
N GLY A 96 0.05 12.52 7.20
CA GLY A 96 -1.29 13.02 7.48
C GLY A 96 -1.94 13.72 6.29
N THR A 97 -1.58 13.36 5.05
CA THR A 97 -2.20 13.93 3.85
C THR A 97 -3.01 12.89 3.08
N VAL A 98 -4.02 13.36 2.36
CA VAL A 98 -4.79 12.59 1.38
C VAL A 98 -4.32 12.99 0.01
N VAL A 99 -3.89 12.02 -0.80
CA VAL A 99 -3.48 12.23 -2.19
C VAL A 99 -4.40 11.50 -3.16
N SER A 100 -4.65 12.11 -4.32
CA SER A 100 -5.50 11.52 -5.35
C SER A 100 -5.08 11.93 -6.77
N GLY A 101 -5.38 11.08 -7.76
CA GLY A 101 -5.21 11.36 -9.18
C GLY A 101 -4.07 10.57 -9.85
N VAL A 102 -3.90 10.81 -11.15
CA VAL A 102 -2.85 10.20 -11.99
C VAL A 102 -2.19 11.31 -12.81
N PRO A 103 -1.01 11.83 -12.42
CA PRO A 103 -0.27 11.53 -11.19
C PRO A 103 -0.98 12.07 -9.93
N ALA A 104 -0.75 11.42 -8.79
CA ALA A 104 -1.36 11.78 -7.52
C ALA A 104 -0.91 13.16 -7.06
N LYS A 105 -1.87 13.97 -6.61
CA LYS A 105 -1.66 15.32 -6.06
C LYS A 105 -2.26 15.39 -4.66
N PHE A 106 -1.74 16.30 -3.85
CA PHE A 106 -2.33 16.65 -2.57
C PHE A 106 -3.79 17.07 -2.76
N LEU A 107 -4.68 16.48 -1.97
CA LEU A 107 -6.11 16.80 -1.95
C LEU A 107 -6.46 17.58 -0.70
N LYS A 108 -6.11 17.05 0.48
CA LYS A 108 -6.40 17.65 1.79
C LYS A 108 -5.55 17.01 2.88
N THR A 109 -5.48 17.66 4.03
CA THR A 109 -4.91 17.08 5.26
C THR A 109 -5.93 16.16 5.93
N THR A 110 -5.47 15.00 6.38
CA THR A 110 -6.23 14.01 7.15
C THR A 110 -6.53 14.58 8.54
N ARG A 111 -7.81 14.72 8.87
CA ARG A 111 -8.27 14.94 10.25
C ARG A 111 -8.61 13.59 10.86
N LYS A 112 -7.62 12.87 11.39
CA LYS A 112 -7.93 11.78 12.33
C LYS A 112 -8.15 12.46 13.69
N VAL A 113 -9.42 12.60 14.05
CA VAL A 113 -9.88 13.01 15.39
C VAL A 113 -9.61 11.87 16.37
#